data_AF-A0A962D500-F1
#
_entry.id   AF-A0A962D500-F1
#
_cell.length_a   1.000
_cell.length_b   1.000
_cell.length_c   1.000
_cell.angle_alpha   90.00
_cell.angle_beta   90.00
_cell.angle_gamma   90.00
#
_symmetry.space_group_name_H-M   'P 1'
#
loop_
_entity.id
_entity.type
_entity.pdbx_description
1 polymer ?
#
loop_
_entity_poly.entity_id
_entity_poly.type
_entity_poly.pdbx_seq_one_letter_code
_entity_poly.pdbx_strand_id
1 'polypeptide(L)'
;LDDGAAGFGVEIGEPVTPVSIDVDLRSLPVQPEWRPGMSMREAAKRQYHPLESRTLPHAPADKPTLPDQLGELQQLWDELSEAGRQSTDGRVSINNGSTGVSPGDPVVDVNADYVIYGINSSSGTAFTIYNKSGTKLAGPTAFRTLAPAGDPCATSVSDPIIHYDRLANRWFMLEMGGTSSSNRLCTYVSKTDNPITGGWWFYGFATPALPDYPHCSVWHNAYVCTDNESGSGAKIYAFDRANMLTGATARAAQRFTSVAKLSGYGFQALTPATFMGTAANPPPANAPVILARHNDDEAHAGGSANGSADFIDLYALNLNWTTPSSSSVTTLPRISITEFNSWFRDYSSFDTVPQPGSTSRLDPIREVILNSMVYRNLGTAESIVGNFATNQNAARSGTT
;
A
#
# COMPACT_ATOMS: atom_id res chain seq x y z
N LEU A 1 12.21 33.33 -18.71
CA LEU A 1 13.47 33.02 -18.01
C LEU A 1 13.18 33.17 -16.53
N ASP A 2 12.69 32.07 -15.96
CA ASP A 2 12.83 31.74 -14.55
C ASP A 2 12.59 30.22 -14.49
N ASP A 3 13.58 29.48 -14.99
CA ASP A 3 13.75 28.06 -14.70
C ASP A 3 14.18 27.97 -13.23
N GLY A 4 13.19 28.10 -12.34
CA GLY A 4 13.37 27.82 -10.92
C GLY A 4 13.61 26.34 -10.75
N ALA A 5 14.87 25.95 -10.57
CA ALA A 5 15.28 24.62 -10.18
C ALA A 5 14.38 24.12 -9.04
N ALA A 6 13.49 23.16 -9.33
CA ALA A 6 12.73 22.45 -8.32
C ALA A 6 13.75 21.76 -7.40
N GLY A 7 13.90 22.26 -6.18
CA GLY A 7 14.84 21.68 -5.22
C GLY A 7 14.47 20.23 -4.97
N PHE A 8 15.35 19.30 -5.32
CA PHE A 8 15.26 17.86 -5.04
C PHE A 8 15.42 17.54 -3.53
N GLY A 9 15.02 18.46 -2.65
CA GLY A 9 15.12 18.34 -1.20
C GLY A 9 13.85 17.76 -0.58
N VAL A 10 13.94 17.39 0.69
CA VAL A 10 12.77 17.00 1.48
C VAL A 10 11.82 18.19 1.67
N GLU A 11 10.53 17.95 1.52
CA GLU A 11 9.46 18.87 1.87
C GLU A 11 9.00 18.58 3.31
N ILE A 12 8.81 19.62 4.11
CA ILE A 12 8.48 19.50 5.53
C ILE A 12 7.06 20.00 5.74
N GLY A 13 6.19 19.15 6.27
CA GLY A 13 4.83 19.51 6.66
C GLY A 13 4.79 20.27 7.99
N GLU A 14 3.65 20.23 8.65
CA GLU A 14 3.46 20.80 9.98
C GLU A 14 3.53 19.72 11.07
N PRO A 15 4.03 20.03 12.28
CA PRO A 15 3.86 19.15 13.44
C PRO A 15 2.38 18.90 13.73
N VAL A 16 2.04 17.67 14.13
CA VAL A 16 0.64 17.28 14.40
C VAL A 16 0.49 16.83 15.84
N THR A 17 -0.33 17.55 16.60
CA THR A 17 -0.72 17.15 17.97
C THR A 17 -1.84 16.12 17.91
N PRO A 18 -1.73 14.99 18.63
CA PRO A 18 -2.75 13.96 18.56
C PRO A 18 -4.04 14.36 19.25
N VAL A 19 -5.11 13.66 18.86
CA VAL A 19 -6.31 13.55 19.69
C VAL A 19 -6.35 12.17 20.35
N SER A 20 -6.61 12.18 21.66
CA SER A 20 -6.82 10.98 22.47
C SER A 20 -8.19 10.38 22.19
N ILE A 21 -8.23 9.08 21.91
CA ILE A 21 -9.48 8.33 21.73
C ILE A 21 -9.51 7.21 22.77
N ASP A 22 -10.36 7.38 23.77
CA ASP A 22 -10.49 6.47 24.93
C ASP A 22 -11.89 5.84 24.94
N VAL A 23 -12.23 5.16 23.86
CA VAL A 23 -13.52 4.49 23.68
C VAL A 23 -13.32 2.99 23.53
N ASP A 24 -14.23 2.21 24.09
CA ASP A 24 -14.31 0.79 23.78
C ASP A 24 -14.84 0.63 22.36
N LEU A 25 -14.06 0.03 21.45
CA LEU A 25 -14.46 -0.08 20.05
C LEU A 25 -15.75 -0.89 19.83
N ARG A 26 -16.18 -1.70 20.80
CA ARG A 26 -17.49 -2.39 20.77
C ARG A 26 -18.67 -1.45 20.91
N SER A 27 -18.45 -0.25 21.43
CA SER A 27 -19.49 0.77 21.62
C SER A 27 -19.69 1.65 20.38
N LEU A 28 -18.77 1.57 19.40
CA LEU A 28 -18.85 2.37 18.18
C LEU A 28 -19.97 1.87 17.25
N PRO A 29 -20.51 2.77 16.39
CA PRO A 29 -21.52 2.39 15.41
C PRO A 29 -21.04 1.25 14.50
N VAL A 30 -21.92 0.26 14.34
CA VAL A 30 -21.70 -0.86 13.42
C VAL A 30 -22.26 -0.49 12.04
N GLN A 31 -21.46 -0.72 11.00
CA GLN A 31 -21.88 -0.51 9.61
C GLN A 31 -22.93 -1.57 9.22
N PRO A 32 -23.98 -1.18 8.48
CA PRO A 32 -24.95 -2.13 7.98
C PRO A 32 -24.29 -3.07 6.98
N GLU A 33 -24.64 -4.36 7.06
CA GLU A 33 -24.19 -5.37 6.12
C GLU A 33 -24.82 -5.14 4.74
N TRP A 34 -24.00 -5.18 3.68
CA TRP A 34 -24.52 -5.16 2.32
C TRP A 34 -25.22 -6.48 2.00
N ARG A 35 -26.32 -6.40 1.25
CA ARG A 35 -27.10 -7.56 0.84
C ARG A 35 -27.32 -7.56 -0.67
N PRO A 36 -27.42 -8.73 -1.32
CA PRO A 36 -27.81 -8.81 -2.72
C PRO A 36 -29.08 -8.00 -3.01
N GLY A 37 -29.02 -7.18 -4.05
CA GLY A 37 -30.09 -6.23 -4.41
C GLY A 37 -29.88 -4.80 -3.91
N MET A 38 -28.96 -4.58 -2.97
CA MET A 38 -28.49 -3.22 -2.64
C MET A 38 -27.58 -2.67 -3.73
N SER A 39 -27.55 -1.35 -3.90
CA SER A 39 -26.68 -0.70 -4.89
C SER A 39 -25.21 -1.03 -4.63
N MET A 40 -24.45 -1.18 -5.71
CA MET A 40 -23.00 -1.17 -5.64
C MET A 40 -22.50 0.27 -5.77
N ARG A 41 -21.49 0.62 -4.99
CA ARG A 41 -20.80 1.89 -5.03
C ARG A 41 -19.38 1.66 -5.55
N GLU A 42 -18.90 2.60 -6.35
CA GLU A 42 -17.47 2.66 -6.67
C GLU A 42 -16.74 3.38 -5.53
N ALA A 43 -15.61 2.81 -5.09
CA ALA A 43 -14.70 3.50 -4.16
C ALA A 43 -14.11 4.76 -4.84
N ALA A 44 -13.20 5.47 -4.17
CA ALA A 44 -12.45 6.51 -4.87
C ALA A 44 -11.80 5.88 -6.12
N LYS A 45 -12.08 6.47 -7.30
CA LYS A 45 -11.49 5.98 -8.54
C LYS A 45 -9.98 6.22 -8.47
N ARG A 46 -9.21 5.17 -8.75
CA ARG A 46 -7.77 5.27 -8.94
C ARG A 46 -7.44 6.46 -9.84
N GLN A 47 -6.54 7.31 -9.38
CA GLN A 47 -6.19 8.53 -10.08
C GLN A 47 -5.18 8.25 -11.18
N TYR A 48 -5.63 8.24 -12.43
CA TYR A 48 -4.72 8.31 -13.57
C TYR A 48 -4.33 9.75 -13.85
N HIS A 49 -3.04 10.01 -13.81
CA HIS A 49 -2.48 11.26 -14.26
C HIS A 49 -2.11 11.15 -15.75
N PRO A 50 -2.60 12.07 -16.61
CA PRO A 50 -2.27 12.05 -18.03
C PRO A 50 -0.76 12.04 -18.22
N LEU A 51 -0.27 11.11 -19.04
CA LEU A 51 1.10 11.15 -19.53
C LEU A 51 1.27 12.42 -20.38
N GLU A 52 2.41 13.11 -20.26
CA GLU A 52 2.71 14.33 -21.01
C GLU A 52 2.65 14.12 -22.54
N SER A 53 2.73 12.86 -23.01
CA SER A 53 2.30 12.45 -24.36
C SER A 53 1.19 11.41 -24.31
N ARG A 54 0.06 11.67 -25.00
CA ARG A 54 -1.04 10.68 -25.20
C ARG A 54 -0.73 9.62 -26.24
N THR A 55 0.21 9.87 -27.12
CA THR A 55 0.91 8.79 -27.80
C THR A 55 1.70 8.04 -26.72
N LEU A 56 1.67 6.72 -26.73
CA LEU A 56 2.60 5.87 -25.99
C LEU A 56 3.81 5.59 -26.91
N PRO A 57 4.61 6.58 -27.41
CA PRO A 57 5.66 6.28 -28.38
C PRO A 57 6.81 5.45 -27.75
N HIS A 58 6.73 5.23 -26.43
CA HIS A 58 7.66 4.46 -25.63
C HIS A 58 7.24 2.99 -25.50
N ALA A 59 6.05 2.59 -25.96
CA ALA A 59 5.70 1.19 -26.07
C ALA A 59 5.81 0.82 -27.55
N PRO A 60 6.78 -0.01 -27.97
CA PRO A 60 6.79 -0.52 -29.34
C PRO A 60 5.50 -1.31 -29.59
N ALA A 61 4.94 -1.15 -30.80
CA ALA A 61 3.62 -1.71 -31.13
C ALA A 61 3.53 -3.22 -30.90
N ASP A 62 4.65 -3.95 -31.09
CA ASP A 62 4.77 -5.39 -30.90
C ASP A 62 6.23 -5.76 -30.55
N LYS A 63 6.67 -5.60 -29.29
CA LYS A 63 7.93 -6.25 -28.84
C LYS A 63 7.60 -7.67 -28.38
N PRO A 64 8.17 -8.72 -29.01
CA PRO A 64 8.06 -10.07 -28.50
C PRO A 64 8.81 -10.14 -27.18
N THR A 65 8.17 -10.68 -26.16
CA THR A 65 8.83 -10.95 -24.90
C THR A 65 8.81 -12.43 -24.57
N LEU A 66 9.62 -12.83 -23.59
CA LEU A 66 9.76 -14.25 -23.29
C LEU A 66 8.46 -14.73 -22.62
N PRO A 67 8.06 -16.00 -22.84
CA PRO A 67 6.97 -16.56 -22.06
C PRO A 67 7.28 -16.48 -20.57
N ASP A 68 6.35 -15.95 -19.78
CA ASP A 68 6.46 -15.97 -18.32
C ASP A 68 6.33 -17.43 -17.84
N GLN A 69 7.34 -17.92 -17.12
CA GLN A 69 7.41 -19.29 -16.63
C GLN A 69 6.67 -19.50 -15.31
N LEU A 70 6.09 -18.43 -14.72
CA LEU A 70 5.45 -18.52 -13.41
C LEU A 70 4.30 -19.53 -13.39
N GLY A 71 3.52 -19.63 -14.49
CA GLY A 71 2.47 -20.64 -14.61
C GLY A 71 2.99 -22.08 -14.52
N GLU A 72 4.09 -22.38 -15.22
CA GLU A 72 4.74 -23.71 -15.18
C GLU A 72 5.34 -24.00 -13.80
N LEU A 73 5.97 -23.00 -13.17
CA LEU A 73 6.54 -23.11 -11.83
C LEU A 73 5.46 -23.32 -10.76
N GLN A 74 4.31 -22.64 -10.88
CA GLN A 74 3.17 -22.82 -9.97
C GLN A 74 2.58 -24.22 -10.12
N GLN A 75 2.40 -24.71 -11.35
CA GLN A 75 1.93 -26.08 -11.59
C GLN A 75 2.88 -27.11 -10.97
N LEU A 76 4.19 -26.95 -11.18
CA LEU A 76 5.20 -27.82 -10.59
C LEU A 76 5.15 -27.79 -9.06
N TRP A 77 4.98 -26.61 -8.47
CA TRP A 77 4.80 -26.46 -7.02
C TRP A 77 3.56 -27.20 -6.50
N ASP A 78 2.42 -27.06 -7.17
CA ASP A 78 1.17 -27.70 -6.78
C ASP A 78 1.27 -29.23 -6.86
N GLU A 79 1.85 -29.75 -7.93
CA GLU A 79 2.13 -31.19 -8.12
C GLU A 79 3.06 -31.74 -7.03
N LEU A 80 4.08 -30.98 -6.62
CA LEU A 80 4.99 -31.35 -5.54
C LEU A 80 4.34 -31.23 -4.14
N SER A 81 3.42 -30.28 -3.97
CA SER A 81 2.77 -29.97 -2.67
C SER A 81 1.60 -30.89 -2.35
N GLU A 82 0.95 -31.48 -3.35
CA GLU A 82 -0.07 -32.53 -3.15
C GLU A 82 0.50 -33.75 -2.38
N ALA A 83 1.82 -33.97 -2.43
CA ALA A 83 2.49 -35.05 -1.71
C ALA A 83 2.72 -34.78 -0.20
N GLY A 84 2.40 -33.59 0.32
CA GLY A 84 2.87 -33.16 1.65
C GLY A 84 1.94 -32.25 2.46
N ARG A 85 0.61 -32.34 2.30
CA ARG A 85 -0.33 -31.58 3.16
C ARG A 85 -0.26 -32.05 4.62
N GLN A 86 0.61 -31.42 5.41
CA GLN A 86 0.61 -31.53 6.86
C GLN A 86 -0.65 -30.91 7.48
N SER A 87 -1.04 -31.47 8.63
CA SER A 87 -2.19 -31.11 9.49
C SER A 87 -2.44 -29.60 9.63
N THR A 88 -3.71 -29.20 9.55
CA THR A 88 -4.22 -27.82 9.60
C THR A 88 -4.35 -27.22 11.01
N ASP A 89 -3.56 -27.66 11.99
CA ASP A 89 -3.60 -27.07 13.32
C ASP A 89 -3.08 -25.63 13.27
N GLY A 90 -4.00 -24.65 13.31
CA GLY A 90 -3.69 -23.21 13.33
C GLY A 90 -4.32 -22.35 12.22
N ARG A 91 -5.11 -22.92 11.29
CA ARG A 91 -5.79 -22.11 10.25
C ARG A 91 -7.07 -21.46 10.81
N VAL A 92 -7.13 -20.14 10.76
CA VAL A 92 -8.33 -19.34 11.06
C VAL A 92 -8.99 -18.91 9.76
N SER A 93 -10.25 -19.30 9.54
CA SER A 93 -11.03 -18.88 8.38
C SER A 93 -12.05 -17.83 8.79
N ILE A 94 -11.93 -16.62 8.23
CA ILE A 94 -12.87 -15.51 8.43
C ILE A 94 -13.50 -15.19 7.09
N ASN A 95 -14.81 -15.39 6.97
CA ASN A 95 -15.56 -15.09 5.74
C ASN A 95 -16.14 -13.69 5.83
N ASN A 96 -15.48 -12.73 5.17
CA ASN A 96 -16.02 -11.38 5.02
C ASN A 96 -16.82 -11.28 3.73
N GLY A 97 -18.07 -10.84 3.85
CA GLY A 97 -18.94 -10.59 2.70
C GLY A 97 -18.51 -9.34 1.92
N SER A 98 -19.05 -9.21 0.71
CA SER A 98 -18.93 -7.97 -0.07
C SER A 98 -19.54 -6.80 0.72
N THR A 99 -18.91 -5.63 0.64
CA THR A 99 -19.45 -4.37 1.15
C THR A 99 -20.29 -3.63 0.10
N GLY A 100 -20.44 -4.22 -1.08
CA GLY A 100 -21.02 -3.55 -2.25
C GLY A 100 -20.12 -2.44 -2.79
N VAL A 101 -18.83 -2.44 -2.46
CA VAL A 101 -17.86 -1.46 -2.94
C VAL A 101 -16.81 -2.11 -3.85
N SER A 102 -16.51 -1.45 -4.97
CA SER A 102 -15.49 -1.88 -5.93
C SER A 102 -14.54 -0.71 -6.27
N PRO A 103 -13.21 -0.92 -6.20
CA PRO A 103 -12.54 -2.06 -5.58
C PRO A 103 -12.80 -2.13 -4.06
N GLY A 104 -12.67 -3.33 -3.49
CA GLY A 104 -12.85 -3.56 -2.06
C GLY A 104 -11.61 -3.24 -1.22
N ASP A 105 -10.41 -3.34 -1.79
CA ASP A 105 -9.10 -3.12 -1.16
C ASP A 105 -8.98 -3.69 0.28
N PRO A 106 -9.17 -5.01 0.45
CA PRO A 106 -9.10 -5.63 1.76
C PRO A 106 -7.66 -5.66 2.27
N VAL A 107 -7.48 -5.37 3.55
CA VAL A 107 -6.19 -5.50 4.27
C VAL A 107 -6.38 -6.24 5.59
N VAL A 108 -5.33 -6.89 6.06
CA VAL A 108 -5.35 -7.63 7.33
C VAL A 108 -3.96 -7.65 7.97
N ASP A 109 -3.91 -7.50 9.28
CA ASP A 109 -2.75 -7.89 10.09
C ASP A 109 -3.20 -8.47 11.44
N VAL A 110 -2.28 -9.12 12.13
CA VAL A 110 -2.56 -9.90 13.33
C VAL A 110 -1.50 -9.64 14.41
N ASN A 111 -1.93 -9.69 15.66
CA ASN A 111 -1.03 -9.92 16.79
C ASN A 111 -1.32 -11.30 17.42
N ALA A 112 -0.87 -11.49 18.66
CA ALA A 112 -1.07 -12.73 19.40
C ALA A 112 -2.54 -13.06 19.67
N ASP A 113 -3.39 -12.04 19.86
CA ASP A 113 -4.76 -12.20 20.35
C ASP A 113 -5.84 -11.81 19.32
N TYR A 114 -5.51 -10.87 18.44
CA TYR A 114 -6.45 -10.18 17.56
C TYR A 114 -6.06 -10.30 16.09
N VAL A 115 -7.09 -10.32 15.25
CA VAL A 115 -7.03 -10.11 13.80
C VAL A 115 -7.81 -8.84 13.51
N ILE A 116 -7.21 -7.86 12.84
CA ILE A 116 -7.94 -6.69 12.36
C ILE A 116 -7.99 -6.76 10.84
N TYR A 117 -9.21 -6.76 10.30
CA TYR A 117 -9.50 -6.77 8.88
C TYR A 117 -10.10 -5.42 8.48
N GLY A 118 -9.55 -4.79 7.44
CA GLY A 118 -10.03 -3.53 6.85
C GLY A 118 -10.52 -3.74 5.43
N ILE A 119 -11.54 -3.00 5.02
CA ILE A 119 -12.09 -3.05 3.65
C ILE A 119 -12.79 -1.72 3.31
N ASN A 120 -12.75 -1.31 2.05
CA ASN A 120 -13.59 -0.24 1.51
C ASN A 120 -15.09 -0.58 1.70
N SER A 121 -15.88 0.43 2.04
CA SER A 121 -17.29 0.32 2.41
C SER A 121 -18.10 1.53 1.93
N SER A 122 -19.43 1.42 1.97
CA SER A 122 -20.32 2.46 1.45
C SER A 122 -20.16 3.81 2.15
N SER A 123 -19.50 3.87 3.32
CA SER A 123 -19.25 5.07 4.10
C SER A 123 -17.77 5.46 4.19
N GLY A 124 -16.95 4.95 3.26
CA GLY A 124 -15.50 5.16 3.20
C GLY A 124 -14.79 3.85 3.48
N THR A 125 -14.05 3.73 4.57
CA THR A 125 -13.36 2.48 4.95
C THR A 125 -13.84 1.96 6.30
N ALA A 126 -13.97 0.64 6.44
CA ALA A 126 -14.38 -0.01 7.67
C ALA A 126 -13.38 -1.08 8.13
N PHE A 127 -13.31 -1.30 9.44
CA PHE A 127 -12.54 -2.38 10.04
C PHE A 127 -13.39 -3.26 10.95
N THR A 128 -12.99 -4.52 11.08
CA THR A 128 -13.59 -5.52 11.98
C THR A 128 -12.49 -6.22 12.76
N ILE A 129 -12.72 -6.48 14.04
CA ILE A 129 -11.76 -7.13 14.94
C ILE A 129 -12.28 -8.52 15.31
N TYR A 130 -11.43 -9.53 15.17
CA TYR A 130 -11.70 -10.91 15.53
C TYR A 130 -10.66 -11.41 16.53
N ASN A 131 -10.96 -12.47 17.25
CA ASN A 131 -9.95 -13.24 17.97
C ASN A 131 -9.25 -14.25 17.03
N LYS A 132 -8.27 -14.99 17.57
CA LYS A 132 -7.56 -16.06 16.85
C LYS A 132 -8.38 -17.34 16.59
N SER A 133 -9.64 -17.40 16.99
CA SER A 133 -10.58 -18.46 16.57
C SER A 133 -11.55 -17.99 15.48
N GLY A 134 -11.41 -16.77 14.98
CA GLY A 134 -12.28 -16.18 13.96
C GLY A 134 -13.61 -15.65 14.52
N THR A 135 -13.77 -15.59 15.84
CA THR A 135 -14.94 -14.98 16.48
C THR A 135 -14.83 -13.46 16.41
N LYS A 136 -15.87 -12.82 15.87
CA LYS A 136 -15.97 -11.36 15.82
C LYS A 136 -16.06 -10.78 17.23
N LEU A 137 -15.20 -9.81 17.53
CA LEU A 137 -15.14 -9.11 18.82
C LEU A 137 -15.67 -7.68 18.74
N ALA A 138 -15.42 -6.95 17.65
CA ALA A 138 -15.88 -5.58 17.44
C ALA A 138 -16.08 -5.27 15.94
N GLY A 139 -16.94 -4.29 15.63
CA GLY A 139 -17.24 -3.84 14.26
C GLY A 139 -18.23 -4.74 13.48
N PRO A 140 -18.34 -4.55 12.15
CA PRO A 140 -17.56 -3.61 11.33
C PRO A 140 -17.84 -2.15 11.67
N THR A 141 -16.81 -1.32 11.83
CA THR A 141 -16.93 0.11 12.18
C THR A 141 -16.10 0.95 11.21
N ALA A 142 -16.56 2.15 10.86
CA ALA A 142 -15.83 3.01 9.93
C ALA A 142 -14.65 3.72 10.60
N PHE A 143 -13.51 3.84 9.92
CA PHE A 143 -12.31 4.51 10.45
C PHE A 143 -12.60 5.95 10.87
N ARG A 144 -13.36 6.73 10.07
CA ARG A 144 -13.81 8.09 10.42
C ARG A 144 -14.47 8.24 11.80
N THR A 145 -15.01 7.18 12.39
CA THR A 145 -15.59 7.26 13.75
C THR A 145 -14.55 7.50 14.83
N LEU A 146 -13.27 7.24 14.50
CA LEU A 146 -12.12 7.53 15.32
C LEU A 146 -11.57 8.95 15.05
N ALA A 147 -12.04 9.67 14.03
CA ALA A 147 -11.62 11.05 13.79
C ALA A 147 -12.43 12.03 14.65
N PRO A 148 -11.81 13.13 15.14
CA PRO A 148 -12.52 14.18 15.86
C PRO A 148 -13.62 14.83 15.01
N ALA A 149 -14.72 15.22 15.64
CA ALA A 149 -15.79 15.92 14.95
C ALA A 149 -15.29 17.23 14.33
N GLY A 150 -15.56 17.43 13.03
CA GLY A 150 -15.12 18.61 12.28
C GLY A 150 -13.72 18.50 11.67
N ASP A 151 -12.94 17.46 11.99
CA ASP A 151 -11.68 17.18 11.31
C ASP A 151 -11.96 16.69 9.87
N PRO A 152 -11.14 17.04 8.86
CA PRO A 152 -11.29 16.49 7.52
C PRO A 152 -11.30 14.96 7.48
N CYS A 153 -10.58 14.28 8.38
CA CYS A 153 -10.61 12.82 8.53
C CYS A 153 -11.96 12.26 9.03
N ALA A 154 -12.89 13.10 9.50
CA ALA A 154 -14.28 12.68 9.73
C ALA A 154 -15.02 12.42 8.40
N THR A 155 -14.43 12.81 7.27
CA THR A 155 -14.85 12.45 5.91
C THR A 155 -13.93 11.36 5.40
N SER A 156 -14.22 10.11 5.74
CA SER A 156 -13.50 8.93 5.22
C SER A 156 -13.72 8.78 3.72
N VAL A 157 -12.64 8.54 2.98
CA VAL A 157 -12.65 8.38 1.51
C VAL A 157 -12.57 6.90 1.15
N SER A 158 -11.41 6.26 1.34
CA SER A 158 -11.16 4.84 1.05
C SER A 158 -9.75 4.41 1.51
N ASP A 159 -9.36 3.20 1.14
CA ASP A 159 -8.02 2.60 1.11
C ASP A 159 -7.43 2.36 2.50
N PRO A 160 -7.94 1.34 3.22
CA PRO A 160 -7.43 0.99 4.54
C PRO A 160 -5.98 0.53 4.47
N ILE A 161 -5.22 0.93 5.48
CA ILE A 161 -3.97 0.30 5.86
C ILE A 161 -4.09 -0.17 7.30
N ILE A 162 -3.60 -1.38 7.57
CA ILE A 162 -3.53 -1.99 8.90
C ILE A 162 -2.19 -2.68 9.03
N HIS A 163 -1.38 -2.24 10.00
CA HIS A 163 -0.15 -2.89 10.41
C HIS A 163 -0.10 -3.08 11.91
N TYR A 164 0.40 -4.24 12.32
CA TYR A 164 0.85 -4.46 13.69
C TYR A 164 2.34 -4.13 13.78
N ASP A 165 2.64 -3.04 14.46
CA ASP A 165 3.96 -2.62 14.85
C ASP A 165 4.51 -3.56 15.94
N ARG A 166 5.18 -4.61 15.49
CA ARG A 166 5.78 -5.67 16.31
C ARG A 166 6.95 -5.20 17.17
N LEU A 167 7.54 -4.03 16.86
CA LEU A 167 8.63 -3.45 17.64
C LEU A 167 8.11 -2.69 18.86
N ALA A 168 6.90 -2.14 18.79
CA ALA A 168 6.26 -1.41 19.91
C ALA A 168 5.04 -2.11 20.50
N ASN A 169 4.62 -3.26 19.95
CA ASN A 169 3.37 -3.94 20.26
C ASN A 169 2.16 -2.99 20.15
N ARG A 170 2.06 -2.29 19.01
CA ARG A 170 0.97 -1.34 18.70
C ARG A 170 0.38 -1.62 17.33
N TRP A 171 -0.85 -1.22 17.12
CA TRP A 171 -1.49 -1.13 15.81
C TRP A 171 -1.28 0.24 15.21
N PHE A 172 -0.92 0.27 13.93
CA PHE A 172 -0.92 1.46 13.07
C PHE A 172 -1.98 1.23 11.99
N MET A 173 -2.93 2.15 11.91
CA MET A 173 -3.98 2.15 10.90
C MET A 173 -3.94 3.47 10.13
N LEU A 174 -4.25 3.42 8.84
CA LEU A 174 -4.37 4.61 8.01
C LEU A 174 -5.56 4.50 7.07
N GLU A 175 -6.19 5.62 6.77
CA GLU A 175 -7.11 5.77 5.65
C GLU A 175 -6.87 7.10 4.92
N MET A 176 -7.36 7.19 3.69
CA MET A 176 -7.52 8.48 3.02
C MET A 176 -8.73 9.20 3.60
N GLY A 177 -8.57 10.48 3.92
CA GLY A 177 -9.65 11.32 4.40
C GLY A 177 -9.65 12.72 3.82
N GLY A 178 -10.71 13.46 4.15
CA GLY A 178 -10.90 14.83 3.71
C GLY A 178 -11.62 14.97 2.39
N THR A 179 -11.53 16.17 1.83
CA THR A 179 -12.11 16.54 0.52
C THR A 179 -10.98 16.96 -0.42
N SER A 180 -11.28 17.20 -1.69
CA SER A 180 -10.29 17.65 -2.68
C SER A 180 -9.56 18.94 -2.29
N SER A 181 -10.15 19.78 -1.42
CA SER A 181 -9.53 21.01 -0.87
C SER A 181 -8.86 20.83 0.49
N SER A 182 -8.95 19.64 1.09
CA SER A 182 -8.41 19.35 2.42
C SER A 182 -8.03 17.86 2.55
N ASN A 183 -7.26 17.35 1.60
CA ASN A 183 -6.86 15.95 1.58
C ASN A 183 -6.01 15.62 2.81
N ARG A 184 -6.17 14.41 3.34
CA ARG A 184 -5.46 13.90 4.51
C ARG A 184 -5.04 12.45 4.36
N LEU A 185 -3.87 12.14 4.91
CA LEU A 185 -3.55 10.80 5.41
C LEU A 185 -3.93 10.76 6.89
N CYS A 186 -5.00 10.02 7.21
CA CYS A 186 -5.59 9.93 8.54
C CYS A 186 -5.03 8.70 9.24
N THR A 187 -4.27 8.90 10.31
CA THR A 187 -3.56 7.82 11.00
C THR A 187 -4.09 7.60 12.42
N TYR A 188 -4.11 6.34 12.82
CA TYR A 188 -4.54 5.90 14.14
C TYR A 188 -3.49 4.96 14.70
N VAL A 189 -2.93 5.29 15.86
CA VAL A 189 -1.94 4.46 16.56
C VAL A 189 -2.54 4.00 17.89
N SER A 190 -2.69 2.70 18.09
CA SER A 190 -3.24 2.19 19.35
C SER A 190 -2.32 2.56 20.52
N LYS A 191 -2.85 2.71 21.73
CA LYS A 191 -2.02 2.98 22.93
C LYS A 191 -1.47 1.71 23.59
N THR A 192 -2.07 0.57 23.29
CA THR A 192 -1.70 -0.76 23.82
C THR A 192 -1.82 -1.81 22.72
N ASP A 193 -1.44 -3.06 22.99
CA ASP A 193 -1.62 -4.16 22.04
C ASP A 193 -3.08 -4.61 21.87
N ASN A 194 -3.96 -4.24 22.82
CA ASN A 194 -5.39 -4.49 22.79
C ASN A 194 -6.08 -3.34 22.02
N PRO A 195 -6.55 -3.59 20.78
CA PRO A 195 -7.13 -2.55 19.96
C PRO A 195 -8.54 -2.14 20.43
N ILE A 196 -9.21 -2.96 21.25
CA ILE A 196 -10.64 -2.78 21.60
C ILE A 196 -10.79 -1.81 22.77
N THR A 197 -10.07 -2.05 23.86
CA THR A 197 -10.20 -1.25 25.10
C THR A 197 -8.96 -0.42 25.41
N GLY A 198 -7.88 -0.57 24.63
CA GLY A 198 -6.61 0.11 24.86
C GLY A 198 -6.57 1.57 24.46
N GLY A 199 -7.55 2.04 23.68
CA GLY A 199 -7.58 3.39 23.14
C GLY A 199 -6.60 3.62 21.99
N TRP A 200 -6.73 4.78 21.35
CA TRP A 200 -6.00 5.18 20.14
C TRP A 200 -5.53 6.64 20.21
N TRP A 201 -4.48 6.96 19.47
CA TRP A 201 -4.05 8.30 19.13
C TRP A 201 -4.40 8.57 17.66
N PHE A 202 -5.12 9.65 17.40
CA PHE A 202 -5.39 10.12 16.05
C PHE A 202 -4.42 11.22 15.64
N TYR A 203 -3.86 11.11 14.43
CA TYR A 203 -3.10 12.18 13.76
C TYR A 203 -3.58 12.32 12.31
N GLY A 204 -4.00 13.52 11.90
CA GLY A 204 -4.35 13.84 10.51
C GLY A 204 -3.25 14.66 9.84
N PHE A 205 -2.60 14.10 8.83
CA PHE A 205 -1.53 14.77 8.07
C PHE A 205 -2.06 15.32 6.76
N ALA A 206 -1.82 16.60 6.49
CA ALA A 206 -2.20 17.24 5.22
C ALA A 206 -1.38 16.72 4.05
N THR A 207 -2.06 16.44 2.93
CA THR A 207 -1.41 16.11 1.65
C THR A 207 -1.76 17.17 0.59
N PRO A 208 -0.81 17.53 -0.31
CA PRO A 208 -1.09 18.50 -1.36
C PRO A 208 -2.16 18.08 -2.36
N ALA A 209 -2.31 16.78 -2.63
CA ALA A 209 -3.36 16.22 -3.47
C ALA A 209 -3.99 14.97 -2.82
N LEU A 210 -4.93 14.34 -3.52
CA LEU A 210 -5.55 13.10 -3.06
C LEU A 210 -4.45 12.00 -2.97
N PRO A 211 -4.20 11.42 -1.79
CA PRO A 211 -3.12 10.45 -1.61
C PRO A 211 -3.63 9.04 -1.90
N ASP A 212 -3.97 8.80 -3.17
CA ASP A 212 -4.64 7.60 -3.66
C ASP A 212 -3.77 6.34 -3.52
N TYR A 213 -4.39 5.23 -3.10
CA TYR A 213 -3.80 3.89 -3.01
C TYR A 213 -2.52 3.80 -2.15
N PRO A 214 -2.56 4.24 -0.89
CA PRO A 214 -1.38 4.30 -0.05
C PRO A 214 -0.76 2.92 0.19
N HIS A 215 0.57 2.83 0.20
CA HIS A 215 1.31 1.65 0.67
C HIS A 215 2.15 2.06 1.87
N CYS A 216 2.12 1.29 2.95
CA CYS A 216 2.76 1.69 4.20
C CYS A 216 3.69 0.62 4.76
N SER A 217 4.57 1.08 5.64
CA SER A 217 5.53 0.25 6.32
C SER A 217 5.71 0.68 7.77
N VAL A 218 5.96 -0.30 8.63
CA VAL A 218 6.55 -0.09 9.94
C VAL A 218 8.06 -0.27 9.82
N TRP A 219 8.81 0.79 10.11
CA TRP A 219 10.27 0.74 10.25
C TRP A 219 10.69 1.24 11.64
N HIS A 220 11.96 1.09 11.99
CA HIS A 220 12.42 1.35 13.37
C HIS A 220 12.16 2.79 13.82
N ASN A 221 12.40 3.78 12.97
CA ASN A 221 12.35 5.21 13.28
C ASN A 221 11.17 5.97 12.65
N ALA A 222 10.31 5.31 11.86
CA ALA A 222 9.22 5.97 11.16
C ALA A 222 8.12 4.97 10.75
N TYR A 223 6.91 5.50 10.60
CA TYR A 223 5.93 4.92 9.68
C TYR A 223 6.16 5.56 8.32
N VAL A 224 6.41 4.77 7.28
CA VAL A 224 6.65 5.31 5.94
C VAL A 224 5.54 4.85 5.04
N CYS A 225 4.88 5.81 4.41
CA CYS A 225 3.83 5.55 3.43
C CYS A 225 4.18 6.22 2.11
N THR A 226 3.68 5.65 1.04
CA THR A 226 3.76 6.19 -0.32
C THR A 226 2.36 6.24 -0.88
N ASP A 227 2.12 7.10 -1.85
CA ASP A 227 0.82 7.25 -2.48
C ASP A 227 0.96 7.73 -3.93
N ASN A 228 -0.15 7.66 -4.66
CA ASN A 228 -0.26 8.17 -6.01
C ASN A 228 -0.93 9.55 -6.00
N GLU A 229 -0.17 10.59 -5.66
CA GLU A 229 -0.62 11.97 -5.88
C GLU A 229 -0.24 12.50 -7.27
N SER A 230 -0.99 13.51 -7.70
CA SER A 230 -0.66 14.33 -8.87
C SER A 230 0.69 15.06 -8.71
N GLY A 231 1.17 15.65 -9.82
CA GLY A 231 2.45 16.35 -9.88
C GLY A 231 3.65 15.42 -10.12
N SER A 232 4.84 16.02 -10.20
CA SER A 232 6.10 15.34 -10.51
C SER A 232 6.58 14.46 -9.36
N GLY A 233 7.29 13.39 -9.71
CA GLY A 233 7.91 12.47 -8.76
C GLY A 233 6.95 11.52 -8.04
N ALA A 234 7.46 10.36 -7.64
CA ALA A 234 6.78 9.46 -6.71
C ALA A 234 6.74 10.10 -5.32
N LYS A 235 5.66 9.86 -4.58
CA LYS A 235 5.43 10.48 -3.28
C LYS A 235 5.72 9.52 -2.15
N ILE A 236 6.50 10.00 -1.19
CA ILE A 236 6.92 9.23 -0.04
C ILE A 236 6.76 10.15 1.18
N TYR A 237 6.04 9.67 2.19
CA TYR A 237 5.80 10.33 3.45
C TYR A 237 6.44 9.51 4.57
N ALA A 238 7.15 10.19 5.47
CA ALA A 238 7.60 9.61 6.72
C ALA A 238 6.92 10.33 7.90
N PHE A 239 6.33 9.53 8.78
CA PHE A 239 5.67 9.99 10.00
C PHE A 239 6.50 9.62 11.23
N ASP A 240 6.43 10.52 12.22
CA ASP A 240 7.21 10.44 13.45
C ASP A 240 6.71 9.37 14.41
N ARG A 241 7.07 8.12 14.11
CA ARG A 241 6.71 6.94 14.90
C ARG A 241 6.98 7.11 16.39
N ALA A 242 8.12 7.69 16.78
CA ALA A 242 8.50 7.79 18.19
C ALA A 242 7.49 8.61 19.02
N ASN A 243 7.10 9.79 18.52
CA ASN A 243 6.10 10.62 19.19
C ASN A 243 4.68 10.09 19.00
N MET A 244 4.38 9.48 17.85
CA MET A 244 3.07 8.89 17.57
C MET A 244 2.72 7.73 18.51
N LEU A 245 3.70 6.91 18.88
CA LEU A 245 3.52 5.80 19.82
C LEU A 245 3.17 6.26 21.24
N THR A 246 3.63 7.44 21.64
CA THR A 246 3.44 7.96 23.01
C THR A 246 2.31 8.98 23.11
N GLY A 247 1.63 9.32 22.01
CA GLY A 247 0.63 10.37 22.01
C GLY A 247 1.22 11.77 22.21
N ALA A 248 2.48 11.98 21.82
CA ALA A 248 3.11 13.30 21.80
C ALA A 248 2.83 14.00 20.46
N THR A 249 3.05 15.31 20.40
CA THR A 249 3.05 16.04 19.12
C THR A 249 4.09 15.42 18.19
N ALA A 250 3.62 14.88 17.07
CA ALA A 250 4.48 14.33 16.04
C ALA A 250 5.27 15.47 15.39
N ARG A 251 6.57 15.25 15.15
CA ARG A 251 7.36 16.12 14.28
C ARG A 251 6.68 16.22 12.91
N ALA A 252 6.94 17.33 12.22
CA ALA A 252 6.46 17.55 10.88
C ALA A 252 6.76 16.34 9.97
N ALA A 253 5.74 15.86 9.26
CA ALA A 253 5.92 14.79 8.29
C ALA A 253 6.92 15.22 7.22
N GLN A 254 7.83 14.31 6.86
CA GLN A 254 8.79 14.53 5.79
C GLN A 254 8.24 13.92 4.50
N ARG A 255 8.17 14.72 3.43
CA ARG A 255 7.68 14.31 2.12
C ARG A 255 8.79 14.40 1.08
N PHE A 256 8.87 13.40 0.20
CA PHE A 256 9.87 13.33 -0.86
C PHE A 256 9.20 13.17 -2.22
N THR A 257 9.77 13.86 -3.21
CA THR A 257 9.33 13.86 -4.62
C THR A 257 10.50 13.65 -5.59
N SER A 258 11.68 13.32 -5.08
CA SER A 258 12.93 13.24 -5.86
C SER A 258 13.04 12.01 -6.76
N VAL A 259 12.26 10.96 -6.51
CA VAL A 259 12.22 9.77 -7.38
C VAL A 259 11.31 10.07 -8.57
N ALA A 260 11.86 10.07 -9.78
CA ALA A 260 11.07 10.30 -10.98
C ALA A 260 10.00 9.22 -11.20
N LYS A 261 8.82 9.63 -11.66
CA LYS A 261 7.79 8.71 -12.17
C LYS A 261 8.30 8.06 -13.47
N LEU A 262 7.93 6.81 -13.70
CA LEU A 262 8.14 6.11 -14.96
C LEU A 262 7.22 6.67 -16.05
N SER A 263 7.68 6.64 -17.30
CA SER A 263 6.81 6.81 -18.47
C SER A 263 5.82 5.64 -18.58
N GLY A 264 4.75 5.75 -19.38
CA GLY A 264 3.89 4.61 -19.71
C GLY A 264 2.82 4.23 -18.65
N TYR A 265 3.05 4.53 -17.37
CA TYR A 265 2.04 4.32 -16.31
C TYR A 265 1.43 5.65 -15.84
N GLY A 266 0.11 5.75 -15.87
CA GLY A 266 -0.60 6.92 -15.34
C GLY A 266 -0.92 6.83 -13.84
N PHE A 267 -0.71 5.68 -13.21
CA PHE A 267 -0.85 5.42 -11.78
C PHE A 267 0.46 4.86 -11.26
N GLN A 268 1.06 5.44 -10.21
CA GLN A 268 2.34 4.97 -9.67
C GLN A 268 2.51 5.31 -8.18
N ALA A 269 2.91 4.30 -7.41
CA ALA A 269 3.45 4.45 -6.07
C ALA A 269 4.68 3.54 -5.92
N LEU A 270 5.67 3.95 -5.13
CA LEU A 270 6.71 3.01 -4.67
C LEU A 270 6.13 2.16 -3.54
N THR A 271 6.71 1.01 -3.26
CA THR A 271 6.26 0.16 -2.16
C THR A 271 7.33 0.10 -1.07
N PRO A 272 7.05 0.58 0.15
CA PRO A 272 8.02 0.53 1.22
C PRO A 272 8.08 -0.87 1.86
N ALA A 273 9.28 -1.32 2.20
CA ALA A 273 9.52 -2.56 2.93
C ALA A 273 9.03 -2.42 4.38
N THR A 274 8.08 -3.27 4.78
CA THR A 274 7.55 -3.29 6.16
C THR A 274 8.22 -4.40 6.97
N PHE A 275 8.68 -4.09 8.17
CA PHE A 275 9.30 -5.09 9.04
C PHE A 275 8.27 -6.09 9.58
N MET A 276 8.49 -7.37 9.30
CA MET A 276 7.69 -8.48 9.82
C MET A 276 8.56 -9.53 10.50
N GLY A 277 9.14 -9.15 11.63
CA GLY A 277 9.95 -10.04 12.45
C GLY A 277 9.67 -9.90 13.94
N THR A 278 10.57 -10.46 14.74
CA THR A 278 10.55 -10.31 16.20
C THR A 278 11.55 -9.24 16.62
N ALA A 279 11.37 -8.65 17.80
CA ALA A 279 12.33 -7.71 18.37
C ALA A 279 13.72 -8.31 18.63
N ALA A 280 13.90 -9.63 18.50
CA ALA A 280 15.20 -10.29 18.60
C ALA A 280 16.08 -10.03 17.35
N ASN A 281 15.46 -9.89 16.18
CA ASN A 281 16.12 -9.54 14.92
C ASN A 281 15.40 -8.34 14.29
N PRO A 282 15.46 -7.15 14.90
CA PRO A 282 14.90 -5.95 14.29
C PRO A 282 15.71 -5.58 13.03
N PRO A 283 15.19 -4.68 12.18
CA PRO A 283 16.04 -4.05 11.17
C PRO A 283 17.25 -3.39 11.85
N PRO A 284 18.45 -3.42 11.25
CA PRO A 284 19.62 -2.74 11.82
C PRO A 284 19.31 -1.27 12.14
N ALA A 285 19.80 -0.76 13.27
CA ALA A 285 19.38 0.53 13.84
C ALA A 285 19.55 1.76 12.90
N ASN A 286 20.42 1.66 11.90
CA ASN A 286 20.66 2.71 10.91
C ASN A 286 20.31 2.26 9.48
N ALA A 287 19.63 1.12 9.32
CA ALA A 287 19.21 0.66 8.02
C ALA A 287 18.18 1.65 7.45
N PRO A 288 18.38 2.12 6.20
CA PRO A 288 17.36 2.90 5.51
C PRO A 288 16.10 2.07 5.28
N VAL A 289 14.96 2.73 5.10
CA VAL A 289 13.77 2.03 4.59
C VAL A 289 14.02 1.72 3.12
N ILE A 290 13.89 0.45 2.74
CA ILE A 290 13.94 0.06 1.33
C ILE A 290 12.59 0.36 0.68
N LEU A 291 12.60 1.09 -0.42
CA LEU A 291 11.45 1.29 -1.29
C LEU A 291 11.73 0.55 -2.61
N ALA A 292 10.71 -0.02 -3.22
CA ALA A 292 10.85 -0.70 -4.50
C ALA A 292 9.71 -0.39 -5.46
N ARG A 293 9.96 -0.60 -6.75
CA ARG A 293 8.93 -0.79 -7.79
C ARG A 293 9.45 -1.81 -8.79
N HIS A 294 8.55 -2.53 -9.45
CA HIS A 294 8.92 -3.25 -10.66
C HIS A 294 9.05 -2.26 -11.83
N ASN A 295 9.73 -2.68 -12.88
CA ASN A 295 9.98 -1.90 -14.09
C ASN A 295 9.97 -2.88 -15.26
N ASP A 296 8.80 -2.97 -15.93
CA ASP A 296 8.64 -3.59 -17.25
C ASP A 296 9.24 -2.60 -18.24
N ASP A 297 10.49 -2.84 -18.62
CA ASP A 297 11.25 -1.80 -19.30
C ASP A 297 10.69 -1.50 -20.70
N GLU A 298 9.92 -2.41 -21.31
CA GLU A 298 9.17 -2.13 -22.54
C GLU A 298 8.05 -1.11 -22.35
N ALA A 299 7.45 -1.02 -21.16
CA ALA A 299 6.47 0.01 -20.84
C ALA A 299 7.11 1.40 -20.68
N HIS A 300 8.42 1.48 -20.44
CA HIS A 300 9.08 2.68 -19.95
C HIS A 300 10.20 3.21 -20.87
N ALA A 301 11.01 2.33 -21.45
CA ALA A 301 12.25 2.66 -22.16
C ALA A 301 12.15 2.59 -23.70
N GLY A 302 11.02 2.15 -24.26
CA GLY A 302 10.80 2.14 -25.71
C GLY A 302 11.81 1.34 -26.50
N GLY A 303 12.38 1.97 -27.54
CA GLY A 303 13.39 1.33 -28.38
C GLY A 303 14.60 0.82 -27.58
N SER A 304 14.88 1.43 -26.43
CA SER A 304 16.01 1.10 -25.55
C SER A 304 15.72 -0.01 -24.53
N ALA A 305 14.48 -0.53 -24.49
CA ALA A 305 14.10 -1.63 -23.62
C ALA A 305 14.85 -2.93 -23.96
N ASN A 306 15.25 -3.66 -22.93
CA ASN A 306 15.97 -4.92 -22.96
C ASN A 306 14.99 -6.10 -22.96
N GLY A 307 14.66 -6.61 -24.15
CA GLY A 307 13.72 -7.72 -24.33
C GLY A 307 14.17 -9.10 -23.82
N SER A 308 15.08 -9.16 -22.85
CA SER A 308 15.51 -10.38 -22.17
C SER A 308 15.57 -10.24 -20.66
N ALA A 309 15.35 -9.06 -20.09
CA ALA A 309 15.32 -8.87 -18.65
C ALA A 309 14.59 -7.60 -18.25
N ASP A 310 13.84 -7.71 -17.16
CA ASP A 310 13.22 -6.58 -16.47
C ASP A 310 13.93 -6.28 -15.15
N PHE A 311 13.42 -5.28 -14.43
CA PHE A 311 14.09 -4.78 -13.25
C PHE A 311 13.17 -4.57 -12.06
N ILE A 312 13.73 -4.78 -10.87
CA ILE A 312 13.23 -4.18 -9.64
C ILE A 312 14.12 -2.97 -9.33
N ASP A 313 13.55 -1.77 -9.46
CA ASP A 313 14.21 -0.53 -9.05
C ASP A 313 14.12 -0.42 -7.52
N LEU A 314 15.26 -0.16 -6.88
CA LEU A 314 15.38 -0.08 -5.42
C LEU A 314 15.83 1.33 -4.99
N TYR A 315 15.32 1.77 -3.85
CA TYR A 315 15.70 3.05 -3.25
C TYR A 315 15.89 2.89 -1.74
N ALA A 316 16.82 3.66 -1.19
CA ALA A 316 17.06 3.78 0.25
C ALA A 316 16.54 5.14 0.74
N LEU A 317 15.54 5.12 1.61
CA LEU A 317 15.08 6.31 2.34
C LEU A 317 15.88 6.45 3.65
N ASN A 318 16.66 7.52 3.73
CA ASN A 318 17.42 7.93 4.91
C ASN A 318 16.71 9.11 5.57
N LEU A 319 16.32 8.95 6.83
CA LEU A 319 15.61 9.96 7.60
C LEU A 319 16.49 10.57 8.67
N ASN A 320 16.59 11.89 8.68
CA ASN A 320 17.15 12.67 9.76
C ASN A 320 16.06 13.55 10.38
N TRP A 321 15.61 13.19 11.58
CA TRP A 321 14.57 13.96 12.26
C TRP A 321 15.09 15.20 13.01
N THR A 322 16.41 15.30 13.23
CA THR A 322 17.05 16.45 13.88
C THR A 322 17.38 17.55 12.87
N THR A 323 17.83 17.15 11.68
CA THR A 323 18.14 18.02 10.55
C THR A 323 17.44 17.47 9.32
N PRO A 324 16.13 17.78 9.13
CA PRO A 324 15.34 17.21 8.04
C PRO A 324 15.96 17.42 6.67
N SER A 325 16.60 18.57 6.40
CA SER A 325 17.31 18.83 5.15
C SER A 325 18.46 17.85 4.83
N SER A 326 18.89 17.03 5.79
CA SER A 326 19.86 15.94 5.59
C SER A 326 19.22 14.58 5.30
N SER A 327 17.90 14.49 5.23
CA SER A 327 17.18 13.30 4.76
C SER A 327 17.28 13.17 3.24
N SER A 328 17.27 11.94 2.74
CA SER A 328 17.40 11.67 1.30
C SER A 328 16.71 10.39 0.87
N VAL A 329 16.37 10.34 -0.41
CA VAL A 329 16.05 9.08 -1.11
C VAL A 329 17.17 8.83 -2.12
N THR A 330 17.88 7.73 -1.95
CA THR A 330 19.02 7.36 -2.79
C THR A 330 18.64 6.18 -3.67
N THR A 331 18.93 6.26 -4.97
CA THR A 331 18.75 5.12 -5.87
C THR A 331 19.81 4.07 -5.57
N LEU A 332 19.38 2.82 -5.40
CA LEU A 332 20.25 1.66 -5.21
C LEU A 332 20.44 0.93 -6.55
N PRO A 333 21.44 0.04 -6.65
CA PRO A 333 21.53 -0.86 -7.79
C PRO A 333 20.21 -1.64 -7.96
N ARG A 334 19.61 -1.52 -9.14
CA ARG A 334 18.43 -2.32 -9.50
C ARG A 334 18.78 -3.80 -9.57
N ILE A 335 17.78 -4.65 -9.35
CA ILE A 335 17.90 -6.10 -9.48
C ILE A 335 17.38 -6.47 -10.87
N SER A 336 18.18 -7.18 -11.66
CA SER A 336 17.70 -7.79 -12.90
C SER A 336 16.87 -9.02 -12.57
N ILE A 337 15.68 -9.12 -13.16
CA ILE A 337 14.80 -10.28 -13.08
C ILE A 337 14.56 -10.83 -14.48
N THR A 338 14.03 -12.05 -14.56
CA THR A 338 13.47 -12.57 -15.81
C THR A 338 12.42 -11.59 -16.33
N GLU A 339 12.34 -11.45 -17.65
CA GLU A 339 11.32 -10.62 -18.29
C GLU A 339 9.91 -11.03 -17.82
N PHE A 340 9.07 -10.01 -17.61
CA PHE A 340 7.67 -10.13 -17.30
C PHE A 340 6.86 -9.08 -18.08
N ASN A 341 5.63 -9.44 -18.40
CA ASN A 341 4.75 -8.58 -19.18
C ASN A 341 3.73 -7.85 -18.28
N SER A 342 3.73 -6.53 -18.26
CA SER A 342 2.69 -5.70 -17.61
C SER A 342 1.60 -5.20 -18.56
N TRP A 343 1.74 -5.49 -19.87
CA TRP A 343 0.76 -5.14 -20.90
C TRP A 343 -0.38 -6.14 -20.90
N PHE A 344 -1.62 -5.70 -20.63
CA PHE A 344 -2.79 -6.59 -20.64
C PHE A 344 -3.68 -6.34 -21.85
N ARG A 345 -4.55 -5.32 -21.81
CA ARG A 345 -5.22 -4.80 -23.02
C ARG A 345 -4.48 -3.58 -23.56
N ASP A 346 -3.93 -2.81 -22.65
CA ASP A 346 -3.01 -1.69 -22.79
C ASP A 346 -2.46 -1.37 -21.37
N TYR A 347 -1.71 -0.28 -21.21
CA TYR A 347 -1.12 0.16 -19.93
C TYR A 347 -2.00 1.11 -19.09
N SER A 348 -3.26 1.30 -19.47
CA SER A 348 -4.16 2.32 -18.93
C SER A 348 -5.58 1.84 -18.61
N SER A 349 -6.00 0.73 -19.21
CA SER A 349 -7.29 0.11 -19.03
C SER A 349 -7.31 -0.63 -17.69
N PHE A 350 -8.36 -0.34 -16.91
CA PHE A 350 -8.63 -0.97 -15.63
C PHE A 350 -9.21 -2.37 -15.85
N ASP A 351 -10.33 -2.47 -16.54
CA ASP A 351 -11.14 -3.68 -16.66
C ASP A 351 -10.57 -4.66 -17.72
N THR A 352 -9.48 -5.34 -17.37
CA THR A 352 -8.73 -6.17 -18.33
C THR A 352 -8.84 -7.67 -18.06
N VAL A 353 -8.82 -8.09 -16.79
CA VAL A 353 -8.74 -9.52 -16.43
C VAL A 353 -10.14 -10.16 -16.37
N PRO A 354 -10.42 -11.20 -17.16
CA PRO A 354 -11.73 -11.87 -17.15
C PRO A 354 -11.98 -12.65 -15.84
N GLN A 355 -13.26 -12.80 -15.49
CA GLN A 355 -13.70 -13.57 -14.33
C GLN A 355 -14.59 -14.76 -14.77
N PRO A 356 -14.42 -15.96 -14.21
CA PRO A 356 -15.30 -17.09 -14.49
C PRO A 356 -16.77 -16.75 -14.20
N GLY A 357 -17.65 -17.00 -15.17
CA GLY A 357 -19.10 -16.82 -15.00
C GLY A 357 -19.58 -15.35 -14.93
N SER A 358 -18.74 -14.38 -15.27
CA SER A 358 -19.07 -12.95 -15.25
C SER A 358 -18.60 -12.25 -16.52
N THR A 359 -19.32 -11.21 -16.95
CA THR A 359 -18.88 -10.30 -18.03
C THR A 359 -18.05 -9.13 -17.49
N SER A 360 -18.05 -8.90 -16.18
CA SER A 360 -17.21 -7.90 -15.52
C SER A 360 -15.75 -8.36 -15.48
N ARG A 361 -14.82 -7.41 -15.63
CA ARG A 361 -13.38 -7.67 -15.59
C ARG A 361 -12.74 -7.02 -14.35
N LEU A 362 -11.63 -7.58 -13.90
CA LEU A 362 -10.84 -7.08 -12.79
C LEU A 362 -9.75 -6.13 -13.29
N ASP A 363 -9.41 -5.20 -12.40
CA ASP A 363 -8.19 -4.40 -12.49
C ASP A 363 -6.99 -5.25 -12.06
N PRO A 364 -5.95 -5.40 -12.92
CA PRO A 364 -4.78 -6.17 -12.54
C PRO A 364 -3.85 -5.41 -11.59
N ILE A 365 -4.00 -4.08 -11.42
CA ILE A 365 -3.07 -3.26 -10.63
C ILE A 365 -1.63 -3.52 -11.08
N ARG A 366 -1.41 -3.35 -12.39
CA ARG A 366 -0.17 -3.72 -13.08
C ARG A 366 1.02 -2.86 -12.68
N GLU A 367 0.82 -1.69 -12.08
CA GLU A 367 1.82 -0.62 -12.00
C GLU A 367 2.64 -0.60 -10.70
N VAL A 368 2.23 -1.39 -9.69
CA VAL A 368 2.86 -1.36 -8.36
C VAL A 368 3.17 -2.75 -7.83
N ILE A 369 4.15 -2.83 -6.92
CA ILE A 369 4.27 -3.96 -6.01
C ILE A 369 3.19 -3.79 -4.94
N LEU A 370 2.33 -4.79 -4.77
CA LEU A 370 1.16 -4.68 -3.91
C LEU A 370 1.53 -4.53 -2.43
N ASN A 371 0.65 -3.87 -1.69
CA ASN A 371 0.78 -3.75 -0.24
C ASN A 371 0.50 -5.11 0.41
N SER A 372 1.41 -5.73 1.15
CA SER A 372 2.71 -5.20 1.64
C SER A 372 3.92 -5.93 1.05
N MET A 373 5.01 -5.18 0.85
CA MET A 373 6.35 -5.74 0.65
C MET A 373 7.01 -5.98 2.00
N VAL A 374 7.24 -7.24 2.35
CA VAL A 374 7.62 -7.68 3.70
C VAL A 374 9.13 -7.89 3.81
N TYR A 375 9.76 -7.22 4.77
CA TYR A 375 11.15 -7.45 5.17
C TYR A 375 11.24 -8.33 6.44
N ARG A 376 12.16 -9.29 6.43
CA ARG A 376 12.54 -10.09 7.62
C ARG A 376 14.05 -10.12 7.78
N ASN A 377 14.49 -9.97 9.02
CA ASN A 377 15.84 -10.32 9.45
C ASN A 377 15.79 -11.68 10.15
N LEU A 378 16.50 -12.66 9.59
CA LEU A 378 16.58 -14.04 10.08
C LEU A 378 17.85 -14.28 10.92
N GLY A 379 18.62 -13.22 11.22
CA GLY A 379 19.89 -13.26 11.95
C GLY A 379 21.07 -13.57 11.03
N THR A 380 21.00 -14.65 10.26
CA THR A 380 22.06 -15.03 9.28
C THR A 380 21.81 -14.49 7.87
N ALA A 381 20.59 -14.04 7.60
CA ALA A 381 20.17 -13.52 6.29
C ALA A 381 19.03 -12.51 6.47
N GLU A 382 18.85 -11.67 5.46
CA GLU A 382 17.73 -10.74 5.34
C GLU A 382 16.95 -11.07 4.07
N SER A 383 15.63 -10.93 4.11
CA SER A 383 14.76 -11.22 2.97
C SER A 383 13.71 -10.14 2.81
N ILE A 384 13.46 -9.72 1.57
CA ILE A 384 12.30 -8.91 1.19
C ILE A 384 11.43 -9.74 0.25
N VAL A 385 10.12 -9.79 0.51
CA VAL A 385 9.14 -10.52 -0.30
C VAL A 385 8.01 -9.57 -0.65
N GLY A 386 7.66 -9.48 -1.93
CA GLY A 386 6.51 -8.74 -2.42
C GLY A 386 5.85 -9.48 -3.59
N ASN A 387 4.72 -8.97 -4.05
CA ASN A 387 3.99 -9.52 -5.18
C ASN A 387 3.47 -8.41 -6.09
N PHE A 388 3.39 -8.68 -7.38
CA PHE A 388 2.81 -7.80 -8.39
C PHE A 388 2.16 -8.65 -9.49
N ALA A 389 1.29 -8.05 -10.30
CA ALA A 389 0.59 -8.77 -11.35
C ALA A 389 1.42 -8.80 -12.64
N THR A 390 1.44 -9.96 -13.31
CA THR A 390 2.03 -10.14 -14.64
C THR A 390 0.99 -10.72 -15.59
N ASN A 391 1.11 -10.43 -16.88
CA ASN A 391 0.33 -11.04 -17.94
C ASN A 391 1.09 -12.26 -18.49
N GLN A 392 0.54 -13.45 -18.24
CA GLN A 392 1.11 -14.72 -18.71
C GLN A 392 0.89 -14.96 -20.22
N ASN A 393 0.09 -14.14 -20.91
CA ASN A 393 -0.17 -14.32 -22.34
C ASN A 393 1.01 -13.80 -23.18
N ALA A 394 1.58 -14.70 -23.99
CA ALA A 394 2.62 -14.37 -24.97
C ALA A 394 2.12 -13.42 -26.08
N ALA A 395 0.80 -13.39 -26.34
CA ALA A 395 0.21 -12.47 -27.30
C ALA A 395 -0.08 -11.11 -26.65
N ARG A 396 0.75 -10.12 -26.96
CA ARG A 396 0.61 -8.70 -26.55
C ARG A 396 -0.32 -7.88 -27.48
N SER A 397 -1.29 -8.52 -28.14
CA SER A 397 -2.37 -7.81 -28.85
C SER A 397 -3.71 -8.44 -28.50
N GLY A 398 -4.70 -7.60 -28.19
CA GLY A 398 -6.02 -7.97 -27.70
C GLY A 398 -6.91 -8.67 -28.73
N THR A 399 -6.43 -9.71 -29.41
CA THR A 399 -7.32 -10.65 -30.09
C THR A 399 -7.92 -11.58 -29.03
N THR A 400 -9.15 -11.21 -28.65
CA THR A 400 -10.22 -12.01 -28.01
C THR A 400 -9.90 -13.43 -27.61
#